data_AF-A0A8T3SF71-F1
#
_entry.id   AF-A0A8T3SF71-F1
#
_cell.length_a   1.000
_cell.length_b   1.000
_cell.length_c   1.000
_cell.angle_alpha   90.00
_cell.angle_beta   90.00
_cell.angle_gamma   90.00
#
_symmetry.space_group_name_H-M   'P 1'
#
loop_
_entity.id
_entity.type
_entity.pdbx_description
1 polymer ?
#
loop_
_entity_poly.entity_id
_entity_poly.type
_entity_poly.pdbx_seq_one_letter_code
_entity_poly.pdbx_strand_id
1 'polypeptide(L)' 'GRVRIRTSTPLLLDKYELSRTTGGFILIDETTLDTVGAGMVVRAGPPQEVPEPEDASESAAA' A
#
# COMPACT_ATOMS: atom_id res chain seq x y z
N GLY A 1 2.72 -13.15 12.33
CA GLY A 1 1.50 -12.44 12.77
C GLY A 1 0.73 -11.95 11.56
N ARG A 2 -0.54 -11.55 11.72
CA ARG A 2 -1.32 -10.87 10.67
C ARG A 2 -1.58 -9.43 11.12
N VAL A 3 -1.39 -8.48 10.21
CA VAL A 3 -1.61 -7.05 10.46
C VAL A 3 -2.41 -6.44 9.31
N ARG A 4 -3.04 -5.30 9.56
CA ARG A 4 -3.68 -4.47 8.53
C ARG A 4 -2.87 -3.18 8.38
N ILE A 5 -2.50 -2.86 7.15
CA ILE A 5 -1.73 -1.66 6.82
C ILE A 5 -2.63 -0.74 6.00
N ARG A 6 -2.60 0.55 6.31
CA ARG A 6 -3.18 1.61 5.47
C ARG A 6 -2.03 2.33 4.79
N THR A 7 -2.15 2.55 3.49
CA THR A 7 -1.19 3.31 2.70
C THR A 7 -1.68 4.75 2.55
N SER A 8 -0.77 5.69 2.33
CA SER A 8 -1.10 7.11 2.11
C SER A 8 -1.90 7.31 0.81
N THR A 9 -1.59 6.50 -0.20
CA THR A 9 -2.31 6.45 -1.48
C THR A 9 -2.73 5.02 -1.80
N PRO A 10 -3.77 4.81 -2.62
CA PRO A 10 -4.13 3.47 -3.10
C PRO A 10 -2.99 2.82 -3.88
N LEU A 11 -2.74 1.54 -3.65
CA LEU A 11 -1.75 0.74 -4.37
C LEU A 11 -2.43 -0.43 -5.08
N LEU A 12 -1.98 -0.72 -6.30
CA LEU A 12 -2.33 -1.96 -7.01
C LEU A 12 -1.50 -3.10 -6.40
N LEU A 13 -2.18 -4.03 -5.74
CA LEU A 13 -1.55 -5.15 -5.05
C LEU A 13 -2.26 -6.45 -5.39
N ASP A 14 -1.47 -7.48 -5.67
CA ASP A 14 -1.97 -8.85 -5.81
C ASP A 14 -1.79 -9.62 -4.50
N LYS A 15 -2.52 -10.72 -4.34
CA LYS A 15 -2.16 -11.71 -3.32
C LYS A 15 -0.79 -12.29 -3.67
N TYR A 16 0.06 -12.46 -2.66
CA TYR A 16 1.40 -13.03 -2.84
C TYR A 16 1.39 -14.41 -3.52
N GLU A 17 0.36 -15.22 -3.25
CA GLU A 17 0.16 -16.53 -3.87
C GLU A 17 -0.07 -16.45 -5.39
N LEU A 18 -0.64 -15.36 -5.88
CA LEU A 18 -0.88 -15.14 -7.32
C LEU A 18 0.34 -14.51 -7.99
N SER A 19 0.96 -13.52 -7.34
CA SER A 19 2.16 -12.86 -7.83
C SER A 19 3.07 -12.48 -6.66
N ARG A 20 4.25 -13.10 -6.61
CA ARG A 20 5.27 -12.80 -5.58
C ARG A 20 5.88 -11.41 -5.76
N THR A 21 5.90 -10.91 -6.99
CA THR A 21 6.48 -9.60 -7.34
C THR A 21 5.64 -8.44 -6.80
N THR A 22 4.31 -8.51 -6.97
CA THR A 22 3.37 -7.43 -6.60
C THR A 22 2.65 -7.68 -5.26
N GLY A 23 2.71 -8.91 -4.74
CA GLY A 23 2.17 -9.26 -3.43
C GLY A 23 3.21 -9.33 -2.31
N GLY A 24 4.49 -9.15 -2.61
CA GLY A 24 5.57 -9.11 -1.62
C GLY A 24 6.04 -7.68 -1.38
N PHE A 25 6.34 -7.32 -0.14
CA PHE A 25 6.86 -5.99 0.20
C PHE A 25 7.78 -6.02 1.42
N ILE A 26 8.54 -4.95 1.60
CA ILE A 26 9.35 -4.68 2.79
C ILE A 26 8.89 -3.39 3.46
N LEU A 27 9.15 -3.26 4.75
CA LEU A 27 8.98 -2.02 5.50
C LEU A 27 10.36 -1.42 5.73
N ILE A 28 10.52 -0.18 5.32
CA ILE A 28 11.72 0.62 5.53
C ILE A 28 11.39 1.67 6.59
N ASP A 29 12.25 1.81 7.59
CA ASP A 29 12.18 2.93 8.52
C ASP A 29 12.72 4.20 7.84
N GLU A 30 11.96 5.28 7.86
CA GLU A 30 12.30 6.50 7.12
C GLU A 30 13.45 7.32 7.73
N THR A 31 13.76 7.11 9.01
CA THR A 31 14.83 7.86 9.71
C THR A 31 16.19 7.19 9.55
N THR A 32 16.21 5.86 9.62
CA THR A 32 17.43 5.04 9.59
C THR A 32 17.69 4.39 8.25
N LEU A 33 16.66 4.26 7.40
CA LEU A 33 16.66 3.52 6.14
C LEU A 33 16.86 2.00 6.30
N ASP A 34 16.75 1.49 7.52
CA ASP A 34 16.83 0.07 7.79
C ASP A 34 15.57 -0.66 7.33
N THR A 35 15.76 -1.90 6.87
CA THR A 35 14.63 -2.81 6.64
C THR A 35 14.16 -3.37 7.98
N VAL A 36 13.03 -2.88 8.47
CA VAL A 36 12.46 -3.29 9.76
C VAL A 36 11.49 -4.46 9.66
N GLY A 37 11.14 -4.88 8.45
CA GLY A 37 10.30 -6.05 8.25
C GLY A 37 10.06 -6.41 6.79
N ALA A 38 9.48 -7.59 6.60
CA ALA A 38 9.00 -8.08 5.31
C ALA A 38 7.57 -8.60 5.46
N GLY A 39 6.78 -8.47 4.41
CA GLY A 39 5.37 -8.82 4.40
C GLY A 39 4.93 -9.45 3.09
N MET A 40 3.83 -10.19 3.18
CA MET A 40 3.14 -10.79 2.04
C MET A 40 1.66 -10.42 2.10
N VAL A 41 1.11 -9.98 0.98
CA VAL A 41 -0.30 -9.62 0.85
C VAL A 41 -1.13 -10.89 0.83
N VAL A 42 -1.95 -11.06 1.87
CA VAL A 42 -2.95 -12.15 1.96
C VAL A 42 -4.36 -11.69 1.56
N ARG A 43 -4.62 -10.38 1.67
CA ARG A 43 -5.87 -9.72 1.32
C ARG A 43 -5.60 -8.23 1.05
N ALA A 44 -6.07 -7.74 -0.09
CA ALA A 44 -6.19 -6.31 -0.37
C ALA A 44 -7.59 -5.81 0.05
N GLY A 45 -7.68 -4.53 0.40
CA GLY A 45 -8.97 -3.86 0.64
C GLY A 45 -9.82 -3.79 -0.64
N PRO A 46 -11.11 -3.43 -0.55
CA PRO A 46 -11.90 -3.15 -1.74
C PRO A 46 -11.21 -2.03 -2.54
N PRO A 47 -11.31 -2.04 -3.89
CA PRO A 47 -10.86 -0.93 -4.72
C PRO A 47 -11.41 0.37 -4.12
N GLN A 48 -10.53 1.35 -3.88
CA GLN A 48 -10.99 2.68 -3.53
C GLN A 48 -11.61 3.26 -4.80
N GLU A 49 -12.84 3.76 -4.66
CA GLU A 49 -13.50 4.51 -5.72
C GLU A 49 -12.60 5.71 -6.04
N VAL A 50 -12.11 5.78 -7.27
CA VAL A 50 -11.20 6.85 -7.69
C VAL A 50 -12.06 8.12 -7.74
N PRO A 51 -11.83 9.13 -6.88
CA PRO A 51 -12.57 10.38 -7.00
C PRO A 51 -12.30 10.97 -8.38
N GLU A 52 -13.35 11.47 -9.03
CA GLU A 52 -13.25 12.12 -10.34
C GLU A 52 -12.12 13.18 -10.29
N PRO A 53 -11.30 13.29 -11.35
CA PRO A 53 -10.07 14.08 -11.33
C PRO A 53 -10.28 15.59 -11.08
N GLU A 54 -11.53 16.07 -11.06
CA GLU A 54 -11.87 17.44 -10.69
C GLU A 54 -11.70 17.72 -9.18
N ASP A 55 -11.96 16.72 -8.32
CA ASP A 55 -11.86 16.84 -6.85
C ASP A 55 -10.44 16.60 -6.29
N ALA A 56 -9.51 16.09 -7.11
CA ALA A 56 -8.14 15.76 -6.70
C ALA A 56 -7.22 16.99 -6.60
N SER A 57 -7.63 18.14 -7.12
CA SER A 57 -6.82 19.37 -7.14
C SER A 57 -6.78 20.12 -5.80
N GLU A 58 -7.67 19.80 -4.86
CA GLU A 58 -7.81 20.53 -3.58
C GLU A 58 -7.15 19.81 -2.39
N SER A 59 -6.86 18.50 -2.48
CA SER A 59 -6.38 17.69 -1.35
C SER A 59 -4.86 17.67 -1.14
N ALA A 60 -4.05 18.27 -2.02
CA ALA A 60 -2.59 18.25 -1.92
C ALA A 60 -1.99 19.45 -1.16
N ALA A 61 -2.82 20.35 -0.63
CA ALA A 61 -2.40 21.64 -0.06
C ALA A 61 -2.55 21.80 1.46
N ALA A 62 -2.67 20.71 2.23
CA ALA A 62 -2.77 20.77 3.69
C ALA A 62 -1.53 20.17 4.38
#